data_AF-A0A6P3RR38-F1
#
_entry.id   AF-A0A6P3RR38-F1
#
_cell.length_a   1.000
_cell.length_b   1.000
_cell.length_c   1.000
_cell.angle_alpha   90.00
_cell.angle_beta   90.00
_cell.angle_gamma   90.00
#
_symmetry.space_group_name_H-M   'P 1'
#
loop_
_entity.id
_entity.type
_entity.pdbx_description
1 polymer ?
#
loop_
_entity_poly.entity_id
_entity_poly.type
_entity_poly.pdbx_seq_one_letter_code
_entity_poly.pdbx_strand_id
1 'polypeptide(L)'
;MSCSDKMARWNVVGVQGSLLSVFVEPIYFSSIILGSLYHGDHLSRAMYQRVSNIEDLPPLYALNKPLLSGKYPARVLSGGARHPQRSCSVASCPRAQPGPF
;
A
#
# COMPACT_ATOMS: atom_id res chain seq x y z
N MET A 1 -11.24 -3.49 -4.70
CA MET A 1 -10.03 -2.75 -4.28
C MET A 1 -9.38 -3.47 -3.11
N SER A 2 -8.09 -3.77 -3.20
CA SER A 2 -7.34 -4.40 -2.11
C SER A 2 -7.04 -3.42 -0.98
N CYS A 3 -6.57 -3.91 0.17
CA CYS A 3 -6.18 -3.07 1.29
C CYS A 3 -5.05 -2.09 0.91
N SER A 4 -4.04 -2.56 0.17
CA SER A 4 -2.97 -1.70 -0.34
C SER A 4 -3.47 -0.62 -1.31
N ASP A 5 -4.54 -0.90 -2.08
CA ASP A 5 -5.18 0.12 -2.92
C ASP A 5 -5.89 1.19 -2.10
N LYS A 6 -6.55 0.80 -1.01
CA LYS A 6 -7.17 1.76 -0.09
C LYS A 6 -6.12 2.63 0.61
N MET A 7 -5.02 2.02 1.07
CA MET A 7 -3.92 2.76 1.70
C MET A 7 -3.25 3.74 0.72
N ALA A 8 -2.99 3.32 -0.51
CA ALA A 8 -2.44 4.22 -1.54
C ALA A 8 -3.39 5.40 -1.83
N ARG A 9 -4.70 5.15 -1.86
CA ARG A 9 -5.70 6.21 -1.98
C ARG A 9 -5.65 7.16 -0.78
N TRP A 10 -5.59 6.64 0.44
CA TRP A 10 -5.49 7.48 1.65
C TRP A 10 -4.19 8.28 1.71
N ASN A 11 -3.10 7.82 1.10
CA ASN A 11 -1.88 8.61 0.94
C ASN A 11 -2.03 9.79 -0.03
N VAL A 12 -3.15 9.91 -0.75
CA VAL A 12 -3.43 11.03 -1.64
C VAL A 12 -4.55 11.90 -1.10
N VAL A 13 -5.72 11.31 -0.82
CA VAL A 13 -6.92 12.08 -0.38
C VAL A 13 -7.04 12.24 1.13
N GLY A 14 -6.14 11.62 1.89
CA GLY A 14 -6.24 11.51 3.34
C GLY A 14 -7.21 10.42 3.80
N VAL A 15 -7.15 10.10 5.10
CA VAL A 15 -7.92 9.03 5.74
C VAL A 15 -9.34 9.46 6.12
N GLN A 16 -9.58 10.77 6.26
CA GLN A 16 -10.83 11.36 6.73
C GLN A 16 -12.04 11.08 5.83
N GLY A 17 -11.80 10.82 4.54
CA GLY A 17 -12.87 10.61 3.56
C GLY A 17 -13.60 11.90 3.20
N SER A 18 -14.65 11.79 2.37
CA SER A 18 -15.29 12.95 1.75
C SER A 18 -16.20 13.76 2.68
N LEU A 19 -16.87 13.10 3.64
CA LEU A 19 -17.78 13.80 4.55
C LEU A 19 -17.02 14.67 5.54
N LEU A 20 -15.90 14.18 6.06
CA LEU A 20 -15.10 14.93 7.02
C LEU A 20 -14.24 16.03 6.37
N SER A 21 -13.87 15.89 5.09
CA SER A 21 -13.05 16.91 4.41
C SER A 21 -13.73 18.27 4.26
N VAL A 22 -15.03 18.38 4.54
CA VAL A 22 -15.74 19.67 4.58
C VAL A 22 -15.39 20.47 5.85
N PHE A 23 -14.98 19.78 6.91
CA PHE A 23 -14.75 20.39 8.23
C PHE A 23 -13.27 20.47 8.62
N VAL A 24 -12.43 19.58 8.06
CA VAL A 24 -11.01 19.47 8.41
C VAL A 24 -10.12 19.39 7.18
N GLU A 25 -8.89 19.87 7.34
CA GLU A 25 -7.81 19.68 6.36
C GLU A 25 -7.45 18.19 6.17
N PRO A 26 -6.79 17.81 5.06
CA PRO A 26 -6.45 16.42 4.78
C PRO A 26 -5.60 15.79 5.88
N ILE A 27 -6.02 14.62 6.39
CA ILE A 27 -5.34 13.90 7.47
C ILE A 27 -4.60 12.71 6.87
N TYR A 28 -3.29 12.66 7.09
CA TYR A 28 -2.43 11.58 6.60
C TYR A 28 -1.80 10.80 7.75
N PHE A 29 -1.45 9.54 7.48
CA PHE A 29 -0.63 8.78 8.41
C PHE A 29 0.83 9.26 8.35
N SER A 30 1.45 9.47 9.51
CA SER A 30 2.89 9.75 9.59
C SER A 30 3.73 8.47 9.50
N SER A 31 3.17 7.32 9.90
CA SER A 31 3.86 6.03 9.89
C SER A 31 2.93 4.86 9.58
N ILE A 32 3.48 3.85 8.90
CA ILE A 32 2.84 2.56 8.64
C ILE A 32 3.82 1.47 9.09
N ILE A 33 3.42 0.75 10.13
CA ILE A 33 4.25 -0.30 10.74
C ILE A 33 3.61 -1.65 10.45
N LEU A 34 4.37 -2.53 9.79
CA LEU A 34 3.94 -3.90 9.58
C LEU A 34 4.44 -4.79 10.71
N GLY A 35 3.48 -5.45 11.37
CA GLY A 35 3.77 -6.50 12.33
C GLY A 35 4.34 -7.76 11.67
N SER A 36 4.09 -7.96 10.37
CA SER A 36 4.70 -9.02 9.58
C SER A 36 4.83 -8.75 8.07
N LEU A 37 5.65 -9.55 7.37
CA LEU A 37 5.90 -9.53 5.93
C LEU A 37 6.48 -8.19 5.41
N TYR A 38 7.22 -7.49 6.25
CA TYR A 38 7.85 -6.23 5.86
C TYR A 38 8.93 -6.44 4.82
N HIS A 39 8.72 -5.86 3.64
CA HIS A 39 9.71 -5.73 2.59
C HIS A 39 9.65 -4.29 2.08
N GLY A 40 10.72 -3.52 2.30
CA GLY A 40 10.74 -2.07 2.05
C GLY A 40 10.32 -1.70 0.62
N ASP A 41 10.84 -2.41 -0.38
CA ASP A 41 10.54 -2.14 -1.80
C ASP A 41 9.11 -2.49 -2.19
N HIS A 42 8.57 -3.60 -1.65
CA HIS A 42 7.19 -4.00 -1.92
C HIS A 42 6.21 -3.06 -1.23
N LEU A 43 6.51 -2.64 0.00
CA LEU A 43 5.64 -1.77 0.77
C LEU A 43 5.65 -0.34 0.22
N SER A 44 6.82 0.25 -0.03
CA SER A 44 6.94 1.59 -0.64
C SER A 44 6.24 1.65 -1.99
N ARG A 45 6.44 0.64 -2.85
CA ARG A 45 5.76 0.52 -4.13
C ARG A 45 4.24 0.47 -3.99
N ALA A 46 3.74 -0.35 -3.08
CA ALA A 46 2.31 -0.50 -2.86
C ALA A 46 1.66 0.77 -2.30
N MET A 47 2.37 1.49 -1.43
CA MET A 47 1.84 2.62 -0.66
C MET A 47 1.88 3.96 -1.39
N TYR A 48 2.94 4.26 -2.15
CA TYR A 48 3.05 5.56 -2.84
C TYR A 48 3.84 5.51 -4.15
N GLN A 49 4.85 4.64 -4.31
CA GLN A 49 5.70 4.69 -5.50
C GLN A 49 4.95 4.39 -6.81
N ARG A 50 3.95 3.49 -6.79
CA ARG A 50 3.20 3.14 -8.01
C ARG A 50 2.29 4.25 -8.54
N VAL A 51 2.05 5.28 -7.72
CA VAL A 51 1.26 6.48 -8.05
C VAL A 51 2.12 7.75 -7.94
N SER A 52 3.45 7.63 -8.03
CA SER A 52 4.37 8.77 -7.91
C SER A 52 4.18 9.85 -8.97
N ASN A 53 3.51 9.51 -10.07
CA ASN A 53 3.35 10.34 -11.26
C ASN A 53 2.04 11.14 -11.21
N ILE A 54 1.41 11.24 -10.04
CA ILE A 54 0.18 12.01 -9.87
C ILE A 54 0.54 13.49 -9.81
N GLU A 55 -0.13 14.27 -10.64
CA GLU A 55 0.06 15.71 -10.78
C GLU A 55 -1.29 16.42 -10.55
N ASP A 56 -1.27 17.76 -10.47
CA ASP A 56 -2.46 18.60 -10.35
C ASP A 56 -3.38 18.32 -9.15
N LEU A 57 -2.77 18.08 -7.98
CA LEU A 57 -3.51 17.93 -6.74
C LEU A 57 -4.07 19.28 -6.24
N PRO A 58 -5.31 19.31 -5.70
CA PRO A 58 -5.85 20.51 -5.09
C PRO A 58 -4.96 21.02 -3.95
N PRO A 59 -5.06 22.31 -3.56
CA PRO A 59 -4.32 22.86 -2.43
C PRO A 59 -4.50 22.00 -1.16
N LEU A 60 -3.42 21.84 -0.39
CA LEU A 60 -3.31 21.00 0.82
C LEU A 60 -3.27 19.47 0.58
N TYR A 61 -3.67 18.99 -0.60
CA TYR A 61 -3.55 17.58 -0.95
C TYR A 61 -2.17 17.29 -1.53
N ALA A 62 -1.57 16.20 -1.07
CA ALA A 62 -0.27 15.76 -1.54
C ALA A 62 -0.18 14.23 -1.55
N LEU A 63 0.78 13.71 -2.33
CA LEU A 63 1.17 12.31 -2.22
C LEU A 63 2.04 12.13 -0.96
N ASN A 64 1.40 11.70 0.13
CA ASN A 64 2.05 11.43 1.40
C ASN A 64 2.98 10.21 1.33
N LYS A 65 4.20 10.37 1.87
CA LYS A 65 5.23 9.32 1.97
C LYS A 65 5.51 9.03 3.45
N PRO A 66 4.70 8.18 4.10
CA PRO A 66 4.85 7.90 5.53
C PRO A 66 6.13 7.13 5.82
N LEU A 67 6.58 7.19 7.08
CA LEU A 67 7.61 6.29 7.58
C LEU A 67 7.14 4.84 7.45
N LEU A 68 7.91 4.01 6.75
CA LEU A 68 7.64 2.58 6.60
C LEU A 68 8.60 1.79 7.50
N SER A 69 8.07 0.93 8.35
CA SER A 69 8.88 0.12 9.27
C SER A 69 8.29 -1.27 9.51
N GLY A 70 9.15 -2.24 9.84
CA GLY A 70 8.79 -3.60 10.22
C GLY A 70 9.23 -3.88 11.66
N LYS A 71 8.37 -4.50 12.48
CA LYS A 71 8.70 -4.81 13.88
C LYS A 71 9.75 -5.90 14.08
N TYR A 72 10.04 -6.69 13.04
CA TYR A 72 11.09 -7.69 13.10
C TYR A 72 12.11 -7.44 11.98
N PRO A 73 13.41 -7.68 12.24
CA PRO A 73 14.37 -7.78 11.15
C PRO A 73 13.89 -8.89 10.23
N ALA A 74 13.87 -8.61 8.92
CA ALA A 74 13.72 -9.66 7.92
C ALA A 74 14.79 -10.70 8.26
N ARG A 75 14.38 -11.87 8.77
CA ARG A 75 15.30 -12.90 9.20
C ARG A 75 16.14 -13.25 7.98
N VAL A 76 17.40 -12.82 7.96
CA VAL A 76 18.39 -13.29 6.98
C VAL A 76 18.46 -14.79 7.21
N LEU A 77 17.78 -15.55 6.35
CA LEU A 77 17.86 -17.01 6.31
C LEU A 77 19.24 -17.37 5.74
N SER A 78 20.28 -17.24 6.55
CA SER A 78 21.55 -17.92 6.30
C SER A 78 21.40 -19.37 6.76
N GLY A 79 21.30 -20.28 5.79
CA GLY A 79 21.54 -21.72 5.97
C GLY A 79 20.29 -22.59 6.22
N GLY A 80 19.97 -23.43 5.23
CA GLY A 80 19.24 -24.69 5.46
C GLY A 80 17.79 -24.76 4.99
N ALA A 81 17.60 -25.06 3.69
CA ALA A 81 16.51 -25.84 3.11
C ALA A 81 15.09 -25.80 3.75
N ARG A 82 14.21 -24.97 3.18
CA ARG A 82 13.01 -25.41 2.43
C ARG A 82 12.16 -24.21 2.00
N HIS A 83 12.05 -24.03 0.70
CA HIS A 83 10.91 -23.36 0.08
C HIS A 83 9.68 -24.28 0.16
N PRO A 84 8.45 -23.73 0.27
CA PRO A 84 7.97 -22.79 -0.73
C PRO A 84 7.56 -21.44 -0.15
N GLN A 85 8.17 -20.41 -0.75
CA GLN A 85 7.61 -19.10 -0.98
C GLN A 85 6.12 -19.26 -1.27
N ARG A 86 5.27 -18.87 -0.32
CA ARG A 86 3.99 -18.29 -0.69
C ARG A 86 4.31 -16.92 -1.27
N SER A 87 4.73 -16.94 -2.54
CA SER A 87 4.75 -15.74 -3.36
C SER A 87 3.30 -15.23 -3.34
N CYS A 88 3.08 -14.01 -2.86
CA CYS A 88 1.96 -13.23 -3.35
C CYS A 88 2.29 -12.90 -4.81
N SER A 89 2.13 -13.90 -5.68
CA SER A 89 2.07 -13.65 -7.11
C SER A 89 0.76 -12.92 -7.32
N VAL A 90 0.83 -11.66 -7.72
CA VAL A 90 -0.30 -10.93 -8.33
C VAL A 90 -0.52 -11.48 -9.76
N ALA A 91 -0.44 -12.80 -9.94
CA ALA A 91 -0.71 -13.50 -11.20
C ALA A 91 -1.94 -14.42 -11.10
N SER A 92 -2.81 -14.21 -10.11
CA SER A 92 -4.10 -14.90 -10.08
C SER A 92 -5.20 -14.02 -9.47
N CYS A 93 -5.40 -12.83 -10.02
CA CYS A 93 -6.76 -12.33 -10.13
C CYS A 93 -7.33 -12.92 -11.43
N PRO A 94 -8.13 -14.00 -11.40
CA PRO A 94 -8.89 -14.37 -12.59
C PRO A 94 -9.83 -13.21 -12.89
N ARG A 95 -9.61 -12.60 -14.05
CA ARG A 95 -10.58 -11.77 -14.73
C ARG A 95 -11.83 -12.63 -14.87
N ALA A 96 -12.92 -12.27 -14.17
CA ALA A 96 -14.22 -12.88 -14.40
C ALA A 96 -14.56 -12.68 -15.89
N GLN A 97 -14.43 -13.75 -16.68
CA GLN A 97 -14.99 -13.80 -18.02
C GLN A 97 -16.40 -14.37 -17.91
N PRO A 98 -17.40 -13.77 -18.57
CA PRO A 98 -18.73 -14.36 -18.67
C PRO A 98 -18.62 -15.61 -19.56
N GLY A 99 -19.01 -16.78 -19.04
CA GLY A 99 -19.01 -18.02 -19.80
C GLY A 99 -20.13 -18.05 -20.86
N PRO A 100 -19.96 -18.76 -21.98
CA PRO A 100 -21.04 -19.07 -22.89
C PRO A 100 -21.72 -20.37 -22.46
N PHE A 101 -23.01 -20.31 -22.13
CA PHE A 101 -24.11 -21.23 -22.46
C PHE A 101 -25.34 -20.82 -21.63
#